data_AF-A0A1Y1LCQ6-F1
#
_entry.id   AF-A0A1Y1LCQ6-F1
#
_cell.length_a   1.000
_cell.length_b   1.000
_cell.length_c   1.000
_cell.angle_alpha   90.00
_cell.angle_beta   90.00
_cell.angle_gamma   90.00
#
_symmetry.space_group_name_H-M   'P 1'
#
loop_
_entity.id
_entity.type
_entity.pdbx_description
1 polymer ?
#
loop_
_entity_poly.entity_id
_entity_poly.type
_entity_poly.pdbx_seq_one_letter_code
_entity_poly.pdbx_strand_id
1 'polypeptide(L)'
;MATAYVTSDELWRECASWLTQWDVLRSDHRANWPNAGIVDLANTLRDGVLLCTLLNKIDPGCIDMKDVNLKPAMAQFLCLRNIRLFLRTCNVTFGIKESDLFEELMLFDLTNFHKVLCTISKLSLSPKSLKSNIPGFSAQNVQSREEEDIYQSLKSVEPPTRSALNVVEYEEYGDYNRGEEIYQDLCSLQQVPHSEVSSCVI
;
A
#
# COMPACT_ATOMS: atom_id res chain seq x y z
N MET A 1 7.43 12.93 -35.01
CA MET A 1 7.35 13.29 -33.58
C MET A 1 7.44 12.01 -32.79
N ALA A 2 8.58 11.75 -32.15
CA ALA A 2 8.76 10.57 -31.30
C ALA A 2 7.92 10.77 -30.03
N THR A 3 6.92 9.92 -29.82
CA THR A 3 6.25 9.79 -28.53
C THR A 3 7.27 9.14 -27.59
N ALA A 4 7.87 9.93 -26.71
CA ALA A 4 8.74 9.41 -25.66
C ALA A 4 7.90 8.46 -24.80
N TYR A 5 8.23 7.17 -24.84
CA TYR A 5 7.70 6.17 -23.92
C TYR A 5 8.27 6.50 -22.54
N VAL A 6 7.40 6.94 -21.62
CA VAL A 6 7.79 7.12 -20.22
C VAL A 6 7.86 5.73 -19.61
N THR A 7 9.06 5.23 -19.39
CA THR A 7 9.26 3.94 -18.70
C THR A 7 8.89 4.09 -17.22
N SER A 8 8.51 2.99 -16.57
CA SER A 8 8.31 2.97 -15.12
C SER A 8 9.51 3.53 -14.32
N ASP A 9 10.72 3.44 -14.89
CA ASP A 9 11.97 3.98 -14.34
C ASP A 9 12.05 5.52 -14.37
N GLU A 10 11.32 6.15 -15.28
CA GLU A 10 11.20 7.62 -15.36
C GLU A 10 10.12 8.13 -14.41
N LEU A 11 9.01 7.40 -14.27
CA LEU A 11 7.88 7.81 -13.43
C LEU A 11 8.24 7.95 -11.94
N TRP A 12 9.03 7.02 -11.39
CA TRP A 12 9.42 7.12 -9.98
C TRP A 12 10.37 8.30 -9.75
N ARG A 13 11.21 8.66 -10.73
CA ARG A 13 12.09 9.84 -10.66
C ARG A 13 11.29 11.13 -10.71
N GLU A 14 10.28 11.21 -11.57
CA GLU A 14 9.33 12.33 -11.58
C GLU A 14 8.63 12.48 -10.23
N CYS A 15 8.18 11.36 -9.64
CA CYS A 15 7.58 11.35 -8.31
C CYS A 15 8.55 11.87 -7.23
N ALA A 16 9.80 11.37 -7.20
CA ALA A 16 10.82 11.83 -6.25
C ALA A 16 11.13 13.33 -6.41
N SER A 17 11.25 13.80 -7.66
CA SER A 17 11.43 15.21 -7.99
C SER A 17 10.25 16.07 -7.50
N TRP A 18 9.03 15.62 -7.74
CA TRP A 18 7.82 16.33 -7.30
C TRP A 18 7.72 16.40 -5.77
N LEU A 19 8.01 15.30 -5.06
CA LEU A 19 8.09 15.29 -3.60
C LEU A 19 9.18 16.24 -3.06
N THR A 20 10.28 16.40 -3.80
CA THR A 20 11.34 17.35 -3.45
C THR A 20 10.88 18.81 -3.63
N GLN A 21 10.12 19.11 -4.69
CA GLN A 21 9.54 20.43 -4.92
C GLN A 21 8.52 20.83 -3.84
N TRP A 22 7.81 19.85 -3.26
CA TRP A 22 6.93 20.06 -2.11
C TRP A 22 7.65 20.17 -0.75
N ASP A 23 8.98 20.09 -0.74
CA ASP A 23 9.79 20.17 0.47
C ASP A 23 9.38 19.12 1.53
N VAL A 24 8.97 17.94 1.06
CA VAL A 24 8.76 16.75 1.91
C VAL A 24 9.91 15.76 1.79
N LEU A 25 10.60 15.76 0.66
CA LEU A 25 11.83 15.02 0.43
C LEU A 25 12.99 16.03 0.33
N ARG A 26 14.06 15.80 1.09
CA ARG A 26 15.25 16.67 1.02
C ARG A 26 15.96 16.48 -0.32
N SER A 27 16.53 17.56 -0.88
CA SER A 27 17.28 17.51 -2.14
C SER A 27 18.50 16.58 -2.10
N ASP A 28 19.14 16.43 -0.94
CA ASP A 28 20.29 15.54 -0.73
C ASP A 28 19.91 14.09 -0.33
N HIS A 29 18.61 13.78 -0.26
CA HIS A 29 18.14 12.45 0.11
C HIS A 29 18.60 11.38 -0.90
N ARG A 30 18.91 10.17 -0.42
CA ARG A 30 19.39 9.04 -1.25
C ARG A 30 18.49 8.77 -2.47
N ALA A 31 17.18 8.88 -2.31
CA ALA A 31 16.21 8.68 -3.40
C ALA A 31 16.38 9.66 -4.58
N ASN A 32 17.07 10.79 -4.39
CA ASN A 32 17.37 11.77 -5.44
C ASN A 32 18.73 11.57 -6.10
N TRP A 33 19.53 10.58 -5.67
CA TRP A 33 20.85 10.36 -6.23
C TRP A 33 20.79 9.79 -7.65
N PRO A 34 21.80 10.05 -8.51
CA PRO A 34 21.81 9.53 -9.88
C PRO A 34 21.73 8.00 -9.96
N ASN A 35 22.37 7.31 -9.01
CA ASN A 35 22.40 5.84 -8.91
C ASN A 35 21.27 5.26 -8.05
N ALA A 36 20.32 6.07 -7.59
CA ALA A 36 19.16 5.59 -6.86
C ALA A 36 18.26 4.75 -7.78
N GLY A 37 17.58 3.77 -7.18
CA GLY A 37 16.56 2.97 -7.84
C GLY A 37 15.19 3.18 -7.20
N ILE A 38 14.17 2.61 -7.84
CA ILE A 38 12.76 2.67 -7.39
C ILE A 38 12.58 2.23 -5.92
N VAL A 39 13.38 1.27 -5.46
CA VAL A 39 13.35 0.74 -4.08
C VAL A 39 13.76 1.80 -3.05
N ASP A 40 14.62 2.75 -3.40
CA ASP A 40 15.01 3.83 -2.50
C ASP A 40 13.82 4.76 -2.23
N LEU A 41 13.09 5.14 -3.27
CA LEU A 41 11.86 5.92 -3.11
C LEU A 41 10.79 5.11 -2.37
N ALA A 42 10.59 3.85 -2.74
CA ALA A 42 9.54 3.02 -2.15
C ALA A 42 9.74 2.84 -0.63
N ASN A 43 10.97 2.57 -0.18
CA ASN A 43 11.29 2.51 1.25
C ASN A 43 11.11 3.85 1.97
N THR A 44 11.34 4.97 1.28
CA THR A 44 11.14 6.31 1.84
C THR A 44 9.66 6.60 2.11
N LEU A 45 8.75 6.08 1.28
CA LEU A 45 7.31 6.28 1.41
C LEU A 45 6.63 5.23 2.30
N ARG A 46 7.32 4.12 2.60
CA ARG A 46 6.77 2.87 3.13
C ARG A 46 6.03 3.00 4.46
N ASP A 47 6.40 3.96 5.30
CA ASP A 47 5.76 4.16 6.60
C ASP A 47 4.57 5.14 6.59
N GLY A 48 4.29 5.73 5.43
CA GLY A 48 3.19 6.67 5.22
C GLY A 48 3.37 8.05 5.86
N VAL A 49 4.45 8.31 6.61
CA VAL A 49 4.65 9.61 7.30
C VAL A 49 4.87 10.72 6.29
N LEU A 50 5.75 10.49 5.31
CA LEU A 50 6.04 11.47 4.26
C LEU A 50 4.80 11.75 3.40
N LEU A 51 3.99 10.71 3.12
CA LEU A 51 2.73 10.83 2.41
C LEU A 51 1.70 11.70 3.15
N CYS A 52 1.54 11.51 4.46
CA CYS A 52 0.66 12.37 5.26
C CYS A 52 1.16 13.82 5.32
N THR A 53 2.49 13.98 5.44
CA THR A 53 3.14 15.29 5.46
C THR A 53 2.93 16.05 4.14
N LEU A 54 3.01 15.33 3.00
CA LEU A 54 2.73 15.87 1.67
C LEU A 54 1.32 16.44 1.57
N LEU A 55 0.30 15.70 2.01
CA LEU A 55 -1.07 16.20 1.94
C LEU A 55 -1.25 17.50 2.73
N ASN A 56 -0.63 17.59 3.91
CA ASN A 56 -0.64 18.82 4.72
C ASN A 56 0.19 19.97 4.13
N LYS A 57 1.20 19.69 3.29
CA LYS A 57 1.89 20.74 2.52
C LYS A 57 1.00 21.27 1.40
N ILE A 58 0.23 20.41 0.74
CA ILE A 58 -0.67 20.80 -0.35
C ILE A 58 -1.93 21.52 0.18
N ASP A 59 -2.55 20.98 1.23
CA ASP A 59 -3.76 21.49 1.85
C ASP A 59 -3.58 21.54 3.37
N PRO A 60 -3.11 22.67 3.93
CA PRO A 60 -2.79 22.79 5.34
C PRO A 60 -3.97 22.43 6.25
N GLY A 61 -3.76 21.48 7.16
CA GLY A 61 -4.76 21.05 8.13
C GLY A 61 -5.72 19.96 7.63
N CYS A 62 -5.50 19.40 6.43
CA CYS A 62 -6.31 18.28 5.95
C CYS A 62 -6.08 16.99 6.75
N ILE A 63 -4.95 16.87 7.46
CA ILE A 63 -4.64 15.79 8.39
C ILE A 63 -4.19 16.43 9.72
N ASP A 64 -4.75 16.00 10.86
CA ASP A 64 -4.15 16.33 12.14
C ASP A 64 -2.84 15.52 12.31
N MET A 65 -1.70 16.21 12.36
CA MET A 65 -0.40 15.55 12.49
C MET A 65 -0.24 14.79 13.82
N LYS A 66 -1.14 14.99 14.80
CA LYS A 66 -1.22 14.17 16.01
C LYS A 66 -1.72 12.74 15.74
N ASP A 67 -2.48 12.55 14.67
CA ASP A 67 -2.99 11.22 14.28
C ASP A 67 -1.93 10.40 13.52
N VAL A 68 -0.91 11.07 12.97
CA VAL A 68 0.21 10.45 12.26
C VAL A 68 1.21 9.88 13.26
N ASN A 69 1.54 8.59 13.12
CA ASN A 69 2.64 7.99 13.87
C ASN A 69 3.97 8.44 13.27
N LEU A 70 4.59 9.49 13.83
CA LEU A 70 5.85 10.07 13.32
C LEU A 70 7.08 9.17 13.50
N LYS A 71 7.01 8.18 14.39
CA LYS A 71 8.09 7.22 14.65
C LYS A 71 7.53 5.80 14.65
N PRO A 72 7.07 5.30 13.49
CA PRO A 72 6.42 4.00 13.43
C PRO A 72 7.42 2.84 13.58
N ALA A 73 8.73 3.08 13.44
CA ALA A 73 9.79 2.08 13.60
C ALA A 73 9.55 0.80 12.76
N MET A 74 8.91 0.96 11.60
CA MET A 74 8.44 -0.13 10.72
C MET A 74 7.47 -1.12 11.38
N ALA A 75 6.86 -0.75 12.51
CA ALA A 75 5.76 -1.51 13.10
C ALA A 75 4.57 -1.48 12.13
N GLN A 76 4.23 -2.65 11.58
CA GLN A 76 3.22 -2.81 10.53
C GLN A 76 1.91 -2.08 10.84
N PHE A 77 1.35 -2.27 12.03
CA PHE A 77 0.10 -1.62 12.43
C PHE A 77 0.18 -0.07 12.36
N LEU A 78 1.31 0.52 12.75
CA LEU A 78 1.49 1.98 12.74
C LEU A 78 1.69 2.52 11.33
N CYS A 79 2.47 1.82 10.50
CA CYS A 79 2.67 2.17 9.09
C CYS A 79 1.36 2.08 8.32
N LEU A 80 0.62 0.97 8.44
CA LEU A 80 -0.67 0.79 7.78
C LEU A 80 -1.69 1.85 8.24
N ARG A 81 -1.67 2.25 9.52
CA ARG A 81 -2.52 3.35 10.01
C ARG A 81 -2.23 4.67 9.29
N ASN A 82 -0.95 5.02 9.14
CA ASN A 82 -0.55 6.22 8.42
C ASN A 82 -0.95 6.16 6.93
N ILE A 83 -0.71 5.01 6.28
CA ILE A 83 -1.04 4.81 4.85
C ILE A 83 -2.56 4.93 4.64
N ARG A 84 -3.38 4.30 5.49
CA ARG A 84 -4.85 4.44 5.43
C ARG A 84 -5.31 5.87 5.61
N LEU A 85 -4.67 6.63 6.51
CA LEU A 85 -4.97 8.05 6.71
C LEU A 85 -4.70 8.85 5.44
N PHE A 86 -3.55 8.63 4.79
CA PHE A 86 -3.24 9.21 3.49
C PHE A 86 -4.31 8.86 2.43
N LEU A 87 -4.64 7.58 2.26
CA LEU A 87 -5.60 7.11 1.26
C LEU A 87 -7.00 7.72 1.47
N ARG A 88 -7.47 7.73 2.73
CA ARG A 88 -8.75 8.33 3.09
C ARG A 88 -8.79 9.82 2.77
N THR A 89 -7.74 10.55 3.12
CA THR A 89 -7.67 12.00 2.84
C THR A 89 -7.58 12.27 1.34
N CYS A 90 -6.83 11.47 0.58
CA CYS A 90 -6.82 11.52 -0.89
C CYS A 90 -8.24 11.39 -1.48
N ASN A 91 -9.05 10.47 -0.96
CA ASN A 91 -10.42 10.30 -1.40
C ASN A 91 -11.32 11.48 -1.01
N VAL A 92 -11.40 11.78 0.29
CA VAL A 92 -12.38 12.73 0.84
C VAL A 92 -12.01 14.19 0.53
N THR A 93 -10.73 14.54 0.64
CA THR A 93 -10.27 15.93 0.60
C THR A 93 -9.76 16.34 -0.77
N PHE A 94 -9.19 15.39 -1.53
CA PHE A 94 -8.63 15.63 -2.86
C PHE A 94 -9.50 15.08 -4.00
N GLY A 95 -10.58 14.34 -3.68
CA GLY A 95 -11.55 13.86 -4.66
C GLY A 95 -11.01 12.75 -5.56
N ILE A 96 -9.98 12.02 -5.14
CA ILE A 96 -9.42 10.91 -5.91
C ILE A 96 -10.38 9.71 -5.80
N LYS A 97 -10.77 9.13 -6.95
CA LYS A 97 -11.68 8.00 -7.00
C LYS A 97 -11.06 6.78 -6.30
N GLU A 98 -11.89 5.97 -5.64
CA GLU A 98 -11.46 4.76 -4.95
C GLU A 98 -10.73 3.78 -5.90
N SER A 99 -11.20 3.64 -7.14
CA SER A 99 -10.55 2.82 -8.18
C SER A 99 -9.12 3.25 -8.52
N ASP A 100 -8.76 4.50 -8.20
CA ASP A 100 -7.47 5.10 -8.50
C ASP A 100 -6.50 5.04 -7.31
N LEU A 101 -6.98 4.64 -6.15
CA LEU A 101 -6.18 4.44 -4.94
C LEU A 101 -5.49 3.08 -4.98
N PHE A 102 -4.35 2.98 -4.31
CA PHE A 102 -3.71 1.71 -3.99
C PHE A 102 -4.24 1.18 -2.65
N GLU A 103 -4.07 -0.11 -2.39
CA GLU A 103 -4.35 -0.73 -1.09
C GLU A 103 -3.14 -0.60 -0.16
N GLU A 104 -3.34 -0.42 1.14
CA GLU A 104 -2.24 -0.09 2.07
C GLU A 104 -1.08 -1.13 2.07
N LEU A 105 -1.39 -2.40 1.82
CA LEU A 105 -0.40 -3.48 1.73
C LEU A 105 0.46 -3.38 0.47
N MET A 106 -0.03 -2.79 -0.63
CA MET A 106 0.73 -2.61 -1.87
C MET A 106 1.99 -1.77 -1.68
N LEU A 107 1.90 -0.76 -0.79
CA LEU A 107 3.04 0.06 -0.39
C LEU A 107 3.84 -0.59 0.75
N PHE A 108 3.17 -1.13 1.76
CA PHE A 108 3.88 -1.66 2.93
C PHE A 108 4.68 -2.92 2.60
N ASP A 109 4.15 -3.83 1.79
CA ASP A 109 4.83 -5.07 1.37
C ASP A 109 5.56 -4.92 0.03
N LEU A 110 5.50 -3.72 -0.58
CA LEU A 110 6.14 -3.38 -1.87
C LEU A 110 5.70 -4.29 -3.03
N THR A 111 4.47 -4.82 -2.97
CA THR A 111 3.94 -5.77 -3.97
C THR A 111 3.49 -5.09 -5.26
N ASN A 112 3.01 -3.85 -5.18
CA ASN A 112 2.60 -3.07 -6.36
C ASN A 112 2.89 -1.57 -6.18
N PHE A 113 4.17 -1.21 -6.30
CA PHE A 113 4.58 0.18 -6.20
C PHE A 113 4.16 1.03 -7.41
N HIS A 114 3.92 0.41 -8.57
CA HIS A 114 3.42 1.12 -9.75
C HIS A 114 2.04 1.76 -9.47
N LYS A 115 1.12 1.02 -8.84
CA LYS A 115 -0.19 1.57 -8.43
C LYS A 115 -0.04 2.76 -7.47
N VAL A 116 0.94 2.70 -6.55
CA VAL A 116 1.27 3.81 -5.65
C VAL A 116 1.68 5.06 -6.44
N LEU A 117 2.60 4.92 -7.40
CA LEU A 117 3.04 6.02 -8.27
C LEU A 117 1.86 6.61 -9.07
N CYS A 118 0.98 5.77 -9.61
CA CYS A 118 -0.22 6.19 -10.31
C CYS A 118 -1.16 7.02 -9.41
N THR A 119 -1.38 6.59 -8.16
CA THR A 119 -2.17 7.36 -7.19
C THR A 119 -1.53 8.72 -6.89
N ILE A 120 -0.21 8.77 -6.65
CA ILE A 120 0.51 10.02 -6.38
C ILE A 120 0.50 10.93 -7.62
N SER A 121 0.60 10.37 -8.83
CA SER A 121 0.46 11.14 -10.08
C SER A 121 -0.92 11.80 -10.16
N LYS A 122 -2.02 11.07 -9.87
CA LYS A 122 -3.36 11.66 -9.82
C LYS A 122 -3.50 12.74 -8.75
N LEU A 123 -2.89 12.55 -7.58
CA LEU A 123 -2.82 13.57 -6.53
C LEU A 123 -2.09 14.83 -7.02
N SER A 124 -0.97 14.67 -7.72
CA SER A 124 -0.17 15.78 -8.24
C SER A 124 -0.91 16.64 -9.26
N LEU A 125 -1.85 16.03 -9.98
CA LEU A 125 -2.72 16.67 -10.97
C LEU A 125 -4.07 17.14 -10.38
N SER A 126 -4.28 16.95 -9.07
CA SER A 126 -5.51 17.41 -8.42
C SER A 126 -5.59 18.94 -8.46
N PRO A 127 -6.81 19.52 -8.50
CA PRO A 127 -6.99 20.98 -8.51
C PRO A 127 -6.35 21.67 -7.30
N LYS A 128 -6.22 20.99 -6.15
CA LYS A 128 -5.56 21.53 -4.95
C LYS A 128 -4.05 21.62 -5.13
N SER A 129 -3.44 20.57 -5.67
CA SER A 129 -2.00 20.54 -5.97
C SER A 129 -1.63 21.62 -7.01
N LEU A 130 -2.39 21.71 -8.10
CA LEU A 130 -2.13 22.65 -9.20
C LEU A 130 -2.37 24.14 -8.88
N LYS A 131 -2.97 24.45 -7.72
CA LYS A 131 -3.04 25.83 -7.22
C LYS A 131 -1.68 26.35 -6.77
N SER A 132 -0.75 25.45 -6.45
CA SER A 132 0.65 25.80 -6.22
C SER A 132 1.36 25.99 -7.57
N ASN A 133 2.46 26.74 -7.59
CA ASN A 133 3.32 26.88 -8.78
C ASN A 133 4.19 25.63 -9.04
N ILE A 134 3.84 24.48 -8.46
CA ILE A 134 4.55 23.21 -8.63
C ILE A 134 3.79 22.38 -9.68
N PRO A 135 4.37 22.12 -10.86
CA PRO A 135 3.71 21.30 -11.87
C PRO A 135 3.56 19.86 -11.37
N GLY A 136 2.40 19.26 -11.61
CA GLY A 136 2.21 17.82 -11.39
C GLY A 136 2.98 16.98 -12.40
N PHE A 137 2.98 15.67 -12.19
CA PHE A 137 3.61 14.68 -13.08
C PHE A 137 2.58 13.61 -13.50
N SER A 138 2.76 13.03 -14.69
CA SER A 138 1.71 12.24 -15.35
C SER A 138 2.16 10.82 -15.65
N ALA A 139 1.45 9.84 -15.07
CA ALA A 139 1.59 8.44 -15.43
C ALA A 139 0.95 8.06 -16.79
N GLN A 140 0.32 9.01 -17.50
CA GLN A 140 -0.53 8.73 -18.66
C GLN A 140 0.18 8.13 -19.90
N ASN A 141 1.51 8.02 -19.88
CA ASN A 141 2.27 7.37 -20.96
C ASN A 141 2.71 5.93 -20.65
N VAL A 142 2.37 5.38 -19.47
CA VAL A 142 2.60 3.96 -19.16
C VAL A 142 1.41 3.15 -19.66
N GLN A 143 1.30 2.99 -20.99
CA GLN A 143 0.27 2.14 -21.59
C GLN A 143 0.62 0.66 -21.38
N SER A 144 -0.10 0.01 -20.47
CA SER A 144 -0.72 -1.33 -20.62
C SER A 144 0.15 -2.55 -20.93
N ARG A 145 1.48 -2.44 -21.03
CA ARG A 145 2.34 -3.57 -21.45
C ARG A 145 3.46 -3.95 -20.48
N GLU A 146 3.78 -3.09 -19.52
CA GLU A 146 4.91 -3.30 -18.58
C GLU A 146 4.50 -3.99 -17.27
N GLU A 147 3.21 -4.17 -16.98
CA GLU A 147 2.79 -4.93 -15.79
C GLU A 147 3.37 -6.36 -15.83
N GLU A 148 3.43 -7.00 -17.00
CA GLU A 148 3.99 -8.36 -17.17
C GLU A 148 5.52 -8.42 -16.92
N ASP A 149 6.29 -7.42 -17.36
CA ASP A 149 7.75 -7.40 -17.24
C ASP A 149 8.24 -7.10 -15.81
N ILE A 150 7.44 -6.35 -15.03
CA ILE A 150 7.72 -6.07 -13.61
C ILE A 150 7.54 -7.35 -12.76
N TYR A 151 6.48 -8.13 -13.00
CA TYR A 151 6.28 -9.43 -12.33
C TYR A 151 7.38 -10.44 -12.70
N GLN A 152 7.87 -10.42 -13.94
CA GLN A 152 8.97 -11.28 -14.41
C GLN A 152 10.29 -10.94 -13.70
N SER A 153 10.58 -9.64 -13.52
CA SER A 153 11.82 -9.16 -12.89
C SER A 153 11.87 -9.43 -11.38
N LEU A 154 10.72 -9.35 -10.68
CA LEU A 154 10.64 -9.66 -9.25
C LEU A 154 10.65 -11.16 -8.94
N LYS A 155 10.12 -12.01 -9.83
CA LYS A 155 10.19 -13.48 -9.70
C LYS A 155 11.59 -14.07 -9.89
N SER A 156 12.50 -13.30 -10.50
CA SER A 156 13.88 -13.73 -10.78
C SER A 156 14.81 -13.63 -9.57
N VAL A 157 14.34 -13.07 -8.45
CA VAL A 157 15.06 -13.07 -7.18
C VAL A 157 14.63 -14.30 -6.39
N GLU A 158 15.39 -15.39 -6.52
CA GLU A 158 15.22 -16.57 -5.66
C GLU A 158 15.38 -16.15 -4.19
N PRO A 159 14.49 -16.58 -3.27
CA PRO A 159 14.77 -16.44 -1.84
C PRO A 159 16.05 -17.22 -1.53
N PRO A 160 16.91 -16.74 -0.60
CA PRO A 160 18.15 -17.42 -0.27
C PRO A 160 17.84 -18.86 0.15
N THR A 161 18.36 -19.80 -0.63
CA THR A 161 18.28 -21.22 -0.37
C THR A 161 18.86 -21.50 1.02
N ARG A 162 18.02 -22.02 1.92
CA ARG A 162 18.48 -22.61 3.18
C ARG A 162 19.20 -23.91 2.86
N SER A 163 20.44 -23.84 2.40
CA SER A 163 21.36 -24.97 2.39
C SER A 163 22.15 -24.96 3.69
N ALA A 164 21.62 -25.67 4.70
CA ALA A 164 22.39 -26.62 5.51
C ALA A 164 21.49 -27.24 6.60
N LEU A 165 21.49 -28.57 6.61
CA LEU A 165 20.98 -29.53 7.61
C LEU A 165 19.50 -29.96 7.57
N ASN A 166 19.40 -31.27 7.30
CA ASN A 166 18.47 -32.28 7.80
C ASN A 166 17.22 -32.57 6.97
N VAL A 167 17.41 -33.58 6.13
CA VAL A 167 16.46 -34.58 5.62
C VAL A 167 15.37 -34.89 6.65
N VAL A 168 14.12 -34.68 6.27
CA VAL A 168 13.00 -35.57 6.59
C VAL A 168 12.05 -35.54 5.40
N GLU A 169 12.05 -36.66 4.69
CA GLU A 169 11.11 -37.06 3.66
C GLU A 169 9.72 -37.14 4.32
N TYR A 170 8.75 -36.36 3.83
CA TYR A 170 7.35 -36.47 4.26
C TYR A 170 6.56 -37.09 3.11
N GLU A 171 6.15 -38.32 3.35
CA GLU A 171 5.34 -39.15 2.46
C GLU A 171 3.96 -38.53 2.23
N GLU A 172 3.50 -38.67 1.00
CA GLU A 172 2.16 -38.37 0.51
C GLU A 172 1.15 -39.36 1.13
N TYR A 173 0.32 -38.88 2.07
CA TYR A 173 -0.89 -39.58 2.49
C TYR A 173 -2.12 -38.78 2.07
N GLY A 174 -2.86 -39.34 1.10
CA GLY A 174 -4.24 -38.96 0.86
C GLY A 174 -5.15 -39.53 1.95
N ASP A 175 -6.13 -38.73 2.38
CA ASP A 175 -7.54 -39.12 2.62
C ASP A 175 -8.31 -37.88 3.11
N TYR A 176 -9.25 -37.39 2.31
CA TYR A 176 -10.20 -36.34 2.70
C TYR A 176 -11.33 -36.98 3.52
N ASN A 177 -11.14 -37.25 4.81
CA ASN A 177 -12.23 -37.66 5.70
C ASN A 177 -12.00 -37.24 7.17
N ARG A 178 -11.71 -35.97 7.41
CA ARG A 178 -11.74 -35.40 8.78
C ARG A 178 -12.30 -33.98 8.84
N GLY A 179 -13.32 -33.71 8.02
CA GLY A 179 -14.06 -32.44 8.02
C GLY A 179 -15.43 -32.52 8.71
N GLU A 180 -16.01 -33.72 8.84
CA GLU A 180 -17.40 -33.91 9.30
C GLU A 180 -17.53 -34.05 10.84
N GLU A 181 -16.45 -34.35 11.57
CA GLU A 181 -16.53 -34.51 13.03
C GLU A 181 -16.62 -33.17 13.79
N ILE A 182 -16.04 -32.09 13.24
CA ILE A 182 -15.97 -30.78 13.92
C ILE A 182 -17.33 -30.04 13.85
N TYR A 183 -18.09 -30.24 12.77
CA TYR A 183 -19.43 -29.67 12.63
C TYR A 183 -20.46 -30.36 13.53
N GLN A 184 -20.33 -31.66 13.80
CA GLN A 184 -21.19 -32.39 14.75
C GLN A 184 -20.96 -31.98 16.20
N ASP A 185 -19.71 -31.71 16.60
CA ASP A 185 -19.40 -31.20 17.94
C ASP A 185 -19.93 -29.78 18.16
N LEU A 186 -19.83 -28.90 17.14
CA LEU A 186 -20.33 -27.51 17.24
C LEU A 186 -21.87 -27.43 17.29
N CYS A 187 -22.58 -28.29 16.56
CA CYS A 187 -24.05 -28.35 16.59
C CYS A 187 -24.61 -28.96 17.89
N SER A 188 -23.80 -29.73 18.62
CA SER A 188 -24.21 -30.39 19.87
C SER A 188 -24.17 -29.48 21.11
N LEU A 189 -23.56 -28.29 21.01
CA LEU A 189 -23.48 -27.30 22.11
C LEU A 189 -24.65 -26.31 22.17
N GLN A 190 -25.62 -26.38 21.23
CA GLN A 190 -26.85 -25.58 21.26
C GLN A 190 -28.08 -26.45 21.53
N GLN A 191 -28.17 -27.04 22.72
CA GLN A 191 -29.45 -27.44 23.31
C GLN A 191 -29.48 -27.05 24.79
N VAL A 192 -29.85 -25.80 25.06
CA VAL A 192 -30.44 -25.45 26.36
C VAL A 192 -31.96 -25.47 26.17
N PRO A 193 -32.71 -26.37 26.81
CA PRO A 193 -34.16 -26.39 26.70
C PRO A 193 -34.78 -25.21 27.47
N HIS A 194 -35.73 -24.54 26.82
CA HIS A 194 -36.48 -23.42 27.33
C HIS A 194 -37.87 -23.89 27.78
N SER A 195 -38.18 -23.81 29.07
CA SER A 195 -39.53 -23.71 29.69
C SER A 195 -39.37 -23.88 31.21
N GLU A 196 -39.89 -23.04 32.12
CA GLU A 196 -41.19 -22.37 32.15
C GLU A 196 -41.12 -21.09 33.00
N VAL A 197 -41.63 -19.97 32.49
CA VAL A 197 -42.37 -19.00 33.32
C VAL A 197 -43.60 -18.58 32.52
N SER A 198 -44.72 -19.26 32.80
CA SER A 198 -46.05 -18.85 32.34
C SER A 198 -46.48 -17.58 33.05
N SER A 199 -47.01 -16.64 32.27
CA SER A 199 -47.64 -15.40 32.70
C SER A 199 -49.11 -15.66 33.05
N CYS A 200 -49.61 -15.17 34.20
CA CYS A 200 -50.94 -14.51 34.29
C CYS A 200 -51.25 -13.92 35.69
N VAL A 201 -51.46 -12.59 35.70
CA VAL A 201 -52.57 -11.81 36.28
C VAL A 201 -53.49 -12.50 37.31
N ILE A 202 -53.56 -12.00 38.57
CA ILE A 202 -54.52 -11.03 39.16
C ILE A 202 -53.88 -10.49 40.45
#